data_AF-A0A368KQK2-F1
#
_entry.id   AF-A0A368KQK2-F1
#
_cell.length_a   1.000
_cell.length_b   1.000
_cell.length_c   1.000
_cell.angle_alpha   90.00
_cell.angle_beta   90.00
_cell.angle_gamma   90.00
#
_symmetry.space_group_name_H-M   'P 1'
#
loop_
_entity.id
_entity.type
_entity.pdbx_description
1 polymer ?
#
loop_
_entity_poly.entity_id
_entity_poly.type
_entity_poly.pdbx_seq_one_letter_code
_entity_poly.pdbx_strand_id
1 'polypeptide(L)'
;MPGHVSRTIVLPHAAIGDGVRQLPFFPLSIERLMLPYFRKTLVALGFLATLLLAHVSRAEESTSIAWRTNFAAAKAEAKKEGKSLFLFFTGSDWCVVCKRLEAAALHDEQFVNAIEQSFIPVMLDFPTGFELEDALAQQNEALSEKYDVHAFPTLLAIDLEGKIFGQIIGFNGDKPKLLADIQQMNAAGEVLAAITHKGGVDAVDDPQQLAAFLDHVPNSVLGAHWNGLLQQALVKSEQSDPELHKTLLLRQSAIEKQMAADLVQQKIEQMFRSGVSPAEQIKVLETMLTEAEENDEIKKSVYLQYSAMLSHAGRHEESLTWAQKVTNAPWAGQRERYLGLDFQIKQLFRLNRIDEGMALFPELYQASSGEADTPREAWIPGMAAQELFFAGRYQEAAAQTALALAKSKPDSSDQARIYFFGSASLAALATDFELRGEYLLGLANYQQNNAQKALRQAEAAVCFAAAGAQPKAEQTLANIEPLDPEKTPPEIQKQLAQIHKAIPGTQVDALKYLMTLPNAPREKLKEQIEALEN
;
A
#
# COMPACT_ATOMS: atom_id res chain seq x y z
N MET A 1 -33.01 -56.03 -18.45
CA MET A 1 -32.30 -56.82 -17.43
C MET A 1 -31.88 -55.87 -16.32
N PRO A 2 -31.99 -56.30 -15.06
CA PRO A 2 -32.73 -55.60 -14.00
C PRO A 2 -31.80 -55.22 -12.83
N GLY A 3 -32.21 -54.56 -11.75
CA GLY A 3 -33.54 -54.19 -11.29
C GLY A 3 -33.49 -53.54 -9.91
N HIS A 4 -34.65 -52.99 -9.54
CA HIS A 4 -35.08 -52.55 -8.22
C HIS A 4 -34.74 -53.55 -7.09
N VAL A 5 -34.77 -53.06 -5.83
CA VAL A 5 -35.79 -53.46 -4.83
C VAL A 5 -35.51 -52.78 -3.47
N SER A 6 -36.50 -52.02 -3.00
CA SER A 6 -36.68 -51.63 -1.60
C SER A 6 -36.95 -52.88 -0.73
N ARG A 7 -36.35 -52.94 0.46
CA ARG A 7 -36.76 -53.90 1.52
C ARG A 7 -37.19 -53.15 2.79
N THR A 8 -38.49 -53.19 3.03
CA THR A 8 -39.10 -53.24 4.37
C THR A 8 -38.67 -54.54 5.06
N ILE A 9 -38.61 -54.55 6.41
CA ILE A 9 -38.77 -55.67 7.39
C ILE A 9 -37.93 -55.30 8.64
N VAL A 10 -38.25 -55.51 9.91
CA VAL A 10 -39.38 -55.99 10.73
C VAL A 10 -38.95 -55.69 12.19
N LEU A 11 -39.89 -55.35 13.07
CA LEU A 11 -39.69 -55.32 14.54
C LEU A 11 -39.63 -56.75 15.11
N PRO A 12 -38.84 -57.02 16.16
CA PRO A 12 -39.14 -58.10 17.08
C PRO A 12 -39.62 -57.60 18.46
N HIS A 13 -40.53 -58.41 19.00
CA HIS A 13 -41.21 -58.34 20.28
C HIS A 13 -40.34 -58.79 21.47
N ALA A 14 -40.85 -58.41 22.67
CA ALA A 14 -40.83 -59.15 23.94
C ALA A 14 -39.61 -58.97 24.86
N ALA A 15 -39.86 -58.53 26.10
CA ALA A 15 -40.08 -59.46 27.22
C ALA A 15 -40.58 -58.72 28.47
N ILE A 16 -41.53 -59.36 29.14
CA ILE A 16 -42.18 -59.00 30.40
C ILE A 16 -41.31 -59.53 31.56
N GLY A 17 -41.25 -58.80 32.67
CA GLY A 17 -40.69 -59.27 33.94
C GLY A 17 -41.43 -58.66 35.11
N ASP A 18 -42.29 -59.48 35.74
CA ASP A 18 -43.09 -59.18 36.93
C ASP A 18 -42.26 -58.93 38.19
N GLY A 19 -42.76 -58.06 39.07
CA GLY A 19 -42.16 -57.82 40.38
C GLY A 19 -42.99 -56.91 41.28
N VAL A 20 -44.14 -57.40 41.74
CA VAL A 20 -45.01 -56.72 42.72
C VAL A 20 -44.36 -56.71 44.11
N ARG A 21 -44.19 -55.53 44.71
CA ARG A 21 -44.15 -55.33 46.17
C ARG A 21 -45.06 -54.16 46.57
N GLN A 22 -45.92 -54.42 47.54
CA GLN A 22 -46.97 -53.53 48.04
C GLN A 22 -46.46 -52.45 49.00
N LEU A 23 -47.29 -51.39 49.11
CA LEU A 23 -47.61 -50.50 50.27
C LEU A 23 -47.37 -48.99 49.98
N PRO A 24 -48.10 -48.06 50.62
CA PRO A 24 -49.55 -47.95 50.77
C PRO A 24 -50.08 -46.58 50.26
N PHE A 25 -51.41 -46.44 50.24
CA PHE A 25 -52.16 -45.23 49.89
C PHE A 25 -51.71 -43.95 50.64
N PHE A 26 -51.57 -42.84 49.91
CA PHE A 26 -51.75 -41.47 50.40
C PHE A 26 -52.61 -40.66 49.40
N PRO A 27 -53.48 -39.75 49.88
CA PRO A 27 -54.63 -39.28 49.12
C PRO A 27 -54.30 -38.11 48.16
N LEU A 28 -55.08 -38.10 47.08
CA LEU A 28 -55.30 -37.01 46.13
C LEU A 28 -55.28 -35.61 46.78
N SER A 29 -54.28 -34.78 46.47
CA SER A 29 -54.40 -33.30 46.54
C SER A 29 -53.19 -32.50 46.00
N ILE A 30 -52.48 -32.99 44.96
CA ILE A 30 -51.37 -32.22 44.33
C ILE A 30 -51.61 -31.88 42.85
N GLU A 31 -52.61 -32.48 42.17
CA GLU A 31 -52.85 -32.20 40.74
C GLU A 31 -53.32 -30.76 40.42
N ARG A 32 -53.90 -30.03 41.38
CA ARG A 32 -54.44 -28.68 41.12
C ARG A 32 -53.46 -27.52 41.31
N LEU A 33 -52.25 -27.75 41.80
CA LEU A 33 -51.30 -26.65 42.03
C LEU A 33 -50.22 -26.52 40.95
N MET A 34 -49.96 -27.56 40.15
CA MET A 34 -48.82 -27.60 39.22
C MET A 34 -49.20 -27.39 37.74
N LEU A 35 -50.48 -27.51 37.38
CA LEU A 35 -50.95 -27.37 35.99
C LEU A 35 -50.75 -25.96 35.36
N PRO A 36 -50.94 -24.83 36.07
CA PRO A 36 -50.73 -23.51 35.46
C PRO A 36 -49.24 -23.16 35.30
N TYR A 37 -48.35 -23.79 36.07
CA TYR A 37 -46.91 -23.62 35.93
C TYR A 37 -46.39 -24.42 34.73
N PHE A 38 -46.81 -25.68 34.55
CA PHE A 38 -46.39 -26.50 33.40
C PHE A 38 -46.80 -25.90 32.04
N ARG A 39 -47.98 -25.26 31.92
CA ARG A 39 -48.40 -24.58 30.67
C ARG A 39 -47.59 -23.31 30.38
N LYS A 40 -47.18 -22.55 31.40
CA LYS A 40 -46.34 -21.36 31.22
C LYS A 40 -44.90 -21.73 30.87
N THR A 41 -44.36 -22.80 31.46
CA THR A 41 -43.00 -23.28 31.15
C THR A 41 -42.91 -23.92 29.76
N LEU A 42 -43.95 -24.63 29.31
CA LEU A 42 -43.99 -25.21 27.95
C LEU A 42 -44.17 -24.15 26.85
N VAL A 43 -44.93 -23.08 27.10
CA VAL A 43 -45.04 -21.94 26.17
C VAL A 43 -43.74 -21.12 26.14
N ALA A 44 -43.07 -20.94 27.28
CA ALA A 44 -41.76 -20.28 27.35
C ALA A 44 -40.65 -21.09 26.67
N LEU A 45 -40.65 -22.43 26.81
CA LEU A 45 -39.73 -23.33 26.10
C LEU A 45 -40.02 -23.38 24.59
N GLY A 46 -41.29 -23.27 24.18
CA GLY A 46 -41.67 -23.13 22.77
C GLY A 46 -41.18 -21.80 22.16
N PHE A 47 -41.30 -20.69 22.90
CA PHE A 47 -40.79 -19.38 22.47
C PHE A 47 -39.27 -19.33 22.41
N LEU A 48 -38.58 -19.98 23.36
CA LEU A 48 -37.13 -20.09 23.38
C LEU A 48 -36.62 -21.00 22.23
N ALA A 49 -37.33 -22.07 21.90
CA ALA A 49 -37.02 -22.92 20.76
C ALA A 49 -37.26 -22.23 19.40
N THR A 50 -38.28 -21.36 19.28
CA THR A 50 -38.46 -20.51 18.09
C THR A 50 -37.45 -19.37 18.00
N LEU A 51 -36.96 -18.84 19.12
CA LEU A 51 -35.86 -17.87 19.14
C LEU A 51 -34.51 -18.52 18.82
N LEU A 52 -34.30 -19.78 19.22
CA LEU A 52 -33.11 -20.56 18.86
C LEU A 52 -33.12 -21.04 17.40
N LEU A 53 -34.29 -21.31 16.82
CA LEU A 53 -34.44 -21.66 15.40
C LEU A 53 -34.41 -20.43 14.46
N ALA A 54 -34.69 -19.23 14.97
CA ALA A 54 -34.55 -17.97 14.22
C ALA A 54 -33.09 -17.47 14.11
N HIS A 55 -32.12 -18.18 14.69
CA HIS A 55 -30.68 -17.86 14.57
C HIS A 55 -29.90 -18.81 13.66
N VAL A 56 -30.56 -19.81 13.06
CA VAL A 56 -29.92 -20.79 12.15
C VAL A 56 -30.45 -20.65 10.73
N SER A 57 -30.59 -19.41 10.28
CA SER A 57 -30.75 -19.07 8.86
C SER A 57 -29.91 -17.85 8.53
N ARG A 58 -28.65 -17.86 8.98
CA ARG A 58 -27.62 -17.13 8.24
C ARG A 58 -27.36 -18.00 7.02
N ALA A 59 -27.97 -17.61 5.89
CA ALA A 59 -27.50 -18.08 4.61
C ALA A 59 -25.98 -17.90 4.61
N GLU A 60 -25.22 -18.90 4.16
CA GLU A 60 -23.83 -18.66 3.80
C GLU A 60 -23.87 -17.63 2.67
N GLU A 61 -23.80 -16.35 3.05
CA GLU A 61 -23.62 -15.24 2.12
C GLU A 61 -22.33 -15.54 1.37
N SER A 62 -22.42 -15.50 0.05
CA SER A 62 -21.26 -15.64 -0.81
C SER A 62 -20.19 -14.65 -0.33
N THR A 63 -18.98 -15.15 -0.04
CA THR A 63 -17.82 -14.33 0.33
C THR A 63 -17.27 -13.51 -0.85
N SER A 64 -18.13 -13.16 -1.80
CA SER A 64 -17.80 -12.47 -3.04
C SER A 64 -18.87 -11.44 -3.36
N ILE A 65 -18.45 -10.26 -3.78
CA ILE A 65 -19.33 -9.20 -4.26
C ILE A 65 -20.17 -9.70 -5.44
N ALA A 66 -21.48 -9.54 -5.36
CA ALA A 66 -22.45 -9.89 -6.38
C ALA A 66 -22.44 -8.84 -7.51
N TRP A 67 -21.37 -8.81 -8.29
CA TRP A 67 -21.22 -7.86 -9.39
C TRP A 67 -22.34 -7.97 -10.44
N ARG A 68 -22.93 -6.82 -10.79
CA ARG A 68 -23.75 -6.67 -12.00
C ARG A 68 -22.87 -6.20 -13.14
N THR A 69 -23.24 -6.51 -14.38
CA THR A 69 -22.55 -6.01 -15.59
C THR A 69 -23.46 -5.12 -16.43
N ASN A 70 -24.78 -5.35 -16.40
CA ASN A 70 -25.76 -4.49 -17.05
C ASN A 70 -26.10 -3.29 -16.15
N PHE A 71 -25.64 -2.09 -16.55
CA PHE A 71 -25.79 -0.87 -15.77
C PHE A 71 -27.27 -0.45 -15.63
N ALA A 72 -28.05 -0.57 -16.70
CA ALA A 72 -29.46 -0.18 -16.67
C ALA A 72 -30.29 -1.06 -15.72
N ALA A 73 -30.03 -2.37 -15.73
CA ALA A 73 -30.65 -3.31 -14.80
C ALA A 73 -30.23 -3.04 -13.34
N ALA A 74 -28.93 -2.84 -13.11
CA ALA A 74 -28.40 -2.50 -11.79
C ALA A 74 -29.01 -1.20 -11.25
N LYS A 75 -29.17 -0.17 -12.10
CA LYS A 75 -29.82 1.09 -11.73
C LYS A 75 -31.29 0.91 -11.35
N ALA A 76 -32.02 0.04 -12.06
CA ALA A 76 -33.40 -0.27 -11.72
C ALA A 76 -33.50 -1.04 -10.38
N GLU A 77 -32.57 -1.96 -10.13
CA GLU A 77 -32.42 -2.67 -8.86
C GLU A 77 -32.10 -1.70 -7.71
N ALA A 78 -31.11 -0.83 -7.89
CA ALA A 78 -30.73 0.20 -6.92
C ALA A 78 -31.90 1.09 -6.54
N LYS A 79 -32.70 1.53 -7.54
CA LYS A 79 -33.92 2.31 -7.29
C LYS A 79 -34.97 1.53 -6.50
N LYS A 80 -35.12 0.23 -6.76
CA LYS A 80 -36.09 -0.63 -6.04
C LYS A 80 -35.65 -0.86 -4.60
N GLU A 81 -34.35 -1.00 -4.35
CA GLU A 81 -33.79 -1.26 -3.02
C GLU A 81 -33.49 0.00 -2.22
N GLY A 82 -33.60 1.19 -2.83
CA GLY A 82 -33.23 2.45 -2.18
C GLY A 82 -31.72 2.58 -1.96
N LYS A 83 -30.91 1.90 -2.79
CA LYS A 83 -29.45 1.91 -2.72
C LYS A 83 -28.85 2.77 -3.82
N SER A 84 -27.60 3.18 -3.63
CA SER A 84 -26.79 3.83 -4.65
C SER A 84 -26.07 2.79 -5.53
N LEU A 85 -25.32 3.23 -6.54
CA LEU A 85 -24.51 2.34 -7.39
C LEU A 85 -23.03 2.47 -7.03
N PHE A 86 -22.33 1.33 -6.98
CA PHE A 86 -20.88 1.28 -6.81
C PHE A 86 -20.26 0.73 -8.09
N LEU A 87 -19.57 1.57 -8.86
CA LEU A 87 -18.99 1.19 -10.15
C LEU A 87 -17.51 0.85 -9.99
N PHE A 88 -17.09 -0.29 -10.52
CA PHE A 88 -15.71 -0.71 -10.57
C PHE A 88 -15.24 -0.81 -12.02
N PHE A 89 -14.45 0.18 -12.45
CA PHE A 89 -13.78 0.19 -13.74
C PHE A 89 -12.48 -0.60 -13.62
N THR A 90 -12.33 -1.67 -14.40
CA THR A 90 -11.21 -2.62 -14.30
C THR A 90 -10.73 -3.11 -15.66
N GLY A 91 -9.53 -3.68 -15.70
CA GLY A 91 -9.00 -4.42 -16.85
C GLY A 91 -8.56 -5.80 -16.38
N SER A 92 -9.46 -6.77 -16.41
CA SER A 92 -9.34 -8.06 -15.71
C SER A 92 -8.09 -8.88 -16.09
N ASP A 93 -7.61 -8.75 -17.32
CA ASP A 93 -6.49 -9.51 -17.86
C ASP A 93 -5.14 -8.76 -17.81
N TRP A 94 -5.10 -7.46 -18.10
CA TRP A 94 -3.85 -6.70 -18.23
C TRP A 94 -3.53 -5.78 -17.04
N CYS A 95 -4.52 -5.36 -16.25
CA CYS A 95 -4.32 -4.40 -15.16
C CYS A 95 -3.79 -5.08 -13.89
N VAL A 96 -2.47 -5.02 -13.66
CA VAL A 96 -1.82 -5.60 -12.47
C VAL A 96 -2.34 -4.98 -11.17
N VAL A 97 -2.56 -3.66 -11.16
CA VAL A 97 -3.04 -2.95 -9.96
C VAL A 97 -4.48 -3.31 -9.64
N CYS A 98 -5.32 -3.56 -10.66
CA CYS A 98 -6.70 -4.00 -10.49
C CYS A 98 -6.77 -5.39 -9.85
N LYS A 99 -5.99 -6.35 -10.39
CA LYS A 99 -5.86 -7.69 -9.80
C LYS A 99 -5.36 -7.65 -8.36
N ARG A 100 -4.46 -6.71 -8.04
CA ARG A 100 -4.00 -6.49 -6.66
C ARG A 100 -5.10 -5.95 -5.76
N LEU A 101 -5.90 -4.99 -6.23
CA LEU A 101 -7.05 -4.45 -5.49
C LEU A 101 -8.08 -5.55 -5.21
N GLU A 102 -8.45 -6.33 -6.24
CA GLU A 102 -9.39 -7.43 -6.10
C GLU A 102 -8.92 -8.46 -5.06
N ALA A 103 -7.67 -8.93 -5.20
CA ALA A 103 -7.10 -9.92 -4.29
C ALA A 103 -6.92 -9.39 -2.86
N ALA A 104 -6.60 -8.11 -2.70
CA ALA A 104 -6.35 -7.52 -1.38
C ALA A 104 -7.64 -7.15 -0.64
N ALA A 105 -8.67 -6.71 -1.36
CA ALA A 105 -9.84 -6.07 -0.76
C ALA A 105 -11.18 -6.61 -1.27
N LEU A 106 -11.41 -6.75 -2.58
CA LEU A 106 -12.77 -7.01 -3.09
C LEU A 106 -13.26 -8.46 -2.88
N HIS A 107 -12.42 -9.35 -2.37
CA HIS A 107 -12.77 -10.69 -1.89
C HIS A 107 -12.75 -10.81 -0.35
N ASP A 108 -12.43 -9.73 0.36
CA ASP A 108 -12.39 -9.69 1.82
C ASP A 108 -13.79 -9.37 2.37
N GLU A 109 -14.28 -10.19 3.30
CA GLU A 109 -15.65 -10.10 3.84
C GLU A 109 -15.97 -8.69 4.37
N GLN A 110 -14.99 -7.99 4.96
CA GLN A 110 -15.19 -6.64 5.48
C GLN A 110 -15.55 -5.65 4.36
N PHE A 111 -14.92 -5.79 3.20
CA PHE A 111 -15.17 -4.93 2.04
C PHE A 111 -16.43 -5.34 1.30
N VAL A 112 -16.69 -6.65 1.17
CA VAL A 112 -17.95 -7.17 0.59
C VAL A 112 -19.14 -6.59 1.34
N ASN A 113 -19.15 -6.73 2.67
CA ASN A 113 -20.22 -6.21 3.52
C ASN A 113 -20.33 -4.69 3.42
N ALA A 114 -19.20 -3.98 3.44
CA ALA A 114 -19.20 -2.53 3.31
C ALA A 114 -19.84 -2.10 1.97
N ILE A 115 -19.51 -2.73 0.86
CA ILE A 115 -20.04 -2.34 -0.45
C ILE A 115 -21.52 -2.72 -0.58
N GLU A 116 -21.90 -3.95 -0.27
CA GLU A 116 -23.27 -4.43 -0.54
C GLU A 116 -24.34 -3.89 0.41
N GLN A 117 -23.93 -3.36 1.57
CA GLN A 117 -24.83 -2.73 2.52
C GLN A 117 -25.56 -1.53 1.89
N SER A 118 -24.83 -0.64 1.22
CA SER A 118 -25.36 0.65 0.75
C SER A 118 -25.41 0.78 -0.77
N PHE A 119 -24.84 -0.20 -1.50
CA PHE A 119 -24.70 -0.14 -2.95
C PHE A 119 -25.21 -1.38 -3.68
N ILE A 120 -25.60 -1.16 -4.95
CA ILE A 120 -25.61 -2.20 -5.97
C ILE A 120 -24.29 -2.11 -6.75
N PRO A 121 -23.40 -3.11 -6.62
CA PRO A 121 -22.09 -3.10 -7.26
C PRO A 121 -22.18 -3.47 -8.75
N VAL A 122 -21.48 -2.71 -9.60
CA VAL A 122 -21.42 -2.89 -11.05
C VAL A 122 -19.96 -2.95 -11.50
N MET A 123 -19.59 -4.02 -12.19
CA MET A 123 -18.27 -4.17 -12.78
C MET A 123 -18.30 -3.74 -14.25
N LEU A 124 -17.39 -2.86 -14.61
CA LEU A 124 -17.19 -2.32 -15.94
C LEU A 124 -15.78 -2.72 -16.40
N ASP A 125 -15.68 -3.85 -17.07
CA ASP A 125 -14.41 -4.46 -17.48
C ASP A 125 -14.01 -4.01 -18.90
N PHE A 126 -12.70 -3.85 -19.11
CA PHE A 126 -12.05 -3.43 -20.36
C PHE A 126 -10.94 -4.43 -20.74
N PRO A 127 -11.29 -5.68 -21.07
CA PRO A 127 -10.31 -6.73 -21.35
C PRO A 127 -9.60 -6.53 -22.69
N THR A 128 -8.37 -7.01 -22.80
CA THR A 128 -7.61 -7.01 -24.08
C THR A 128 -7.44 -8.40 -24.69
N GLY A 129 -7.52 -9.44 -23.88
CA GLY A 129 -7.30 -10.84 -24.23
C GLY A 129 -8.57 -11.59 -24.61
N PHE A 130 -9.73 -10.98 -24.46
CA PHE A 130 -11.02 -11.51 -24.88
C PHE A 130 -12.00 -10.40 -25.23
N GLU A 131 -12.97 -10.70 -26.10
CA GLU A 131 -14.00 -9.75 -26.51
C GLU A 131 -15.24 -9.86 -25.61
N LEU A 132 -15.81 -8.71 -25.27
CA LEU A 132 -17.13 -8.61 -24.65
C LEU A 132 -18.21 -8.62 -25.74
N GLU A 133 -19.45 -8.92 -25.36
CA GLU A 133 -20.60 -8.69 -26.25
C GLU A 133 -20.66 -7.20 -26.64
N ASP A 134 -20.90 -6.90 -27.93
CA ASP A 134 -20.88 -5.54 -28.49
C ASP A 134 -21.68 -4.53 -27.65
N ALA A 135 -22.87 -4.91 -27.20
CA ALA A 135 -23.72 -4.05 -26.39
C ALA A 135 -23.11 -3.74 -25.01
N LEU A 136 -22.41 -4.70 -24.40
CA LEU A 136 -21.72 -4.52 -23.13
C LEU A 136 -20.45 -3.69 -23.30
N ALA A 137 -19.68 -3.92 -24.36
CA ALA A 137 -18.50 -3.13 -24.70
C ALA A 137 -18.88 -1.65 -24.91
N GLN A 138 -19.88 -1.38 -25.73
CA GLN A 138 -20.37 -0.01 -25.99
C GLN A 138 -20.93 0.65 -24.72
N GLN A 139 -21.62 -0.11 -23.85
CA GLN A 139 -22.07 0.40 -22.56
C GLN A 139 -20.87 0.82 -21.69
N ASN A 140 -19.86 -0.03 -21.58
CA ASN A 140 -18.69 0.22 -20.74
C ASN A 140 -17.90 1.44 -21.27
N GLU A 141 -17.69 1.53 -22.58
CA GLU A 141 -17.07 2.70 -23.23
C GLU A 141 -17.86 3.98 -22.96
N ALA A 142 -19.17 3.98 -23.21
CA ALA A 142 -20.02 5.16 -22.98
C ALA A 142 -20.05 5.59 -21.51
N LEU A 143 -20.00 4.64 -20.56
CA LEU A 143 -19.90 4.96 -19.13
C LEU A 143 -18.51 5.49 -18.76
N SER A 144 -17.44 4.96 -19.34
CA SER A 144 -16.08 5.47 -19.15
C SER A 144 -15.97 6.91 -19.62
N GLU A 145 -16.49 7.22 -20.80
CA GLU A 145 -16.52 8.58 -21.36
C GLU A 145 -17.39 9.50 -20.51
N LYS A 146 -18.61 9.06 -20.13
CA LYS A 146 -19.53 9.86 -19.30
C LYS A 146 -18.91 10.27 -17.97
N TYR A 147 -18.12 9.38 -17.37
CA TYR A 147 -17.51 9.59 -16.06
C TYR A 147 -16.04 10.02 -16.12
N ASP A 148 -15.53 10.33 -17.33
CA ASP A 148 -14.16 10.78 -17.57
C ASP A 148 -13.08 9.85 -16.97
N VAL A 149 -13.31 8.53 -17.08
CA VAL A 149 -12.42 7.51 -16.51
C VAL A 149 -11.28 7.22 -17.49
N HIS A 150 -10.07 7.63 -17.12
CA HIS A 150 -8.83 7.45 -17.91
C HIS A 150 -7.78 6.56 -17.23
N ALA A 151 -8.07 6.03 -16.05
CA ALA A 151 -7.14 5.24 -15.25
C ALA A 151 -7.83 4.06 -14.56
N PHE A 152 -7.08 2.97 -14.39
CA PHE A 152 -7.57 1.73 -13.78
C PHE A 152 -6.67 1.31 -12.60
N PRO A 153 -7.25 0.76 -11.51
CA PRO A 153 -8.69 0.67 -11.24
C PRO A 153 -9.28 2.05 -10.91
N THR A 154 -10.57 2.25 -11.21
CA THR A 154 -11.34 3.40 -10.69
C THR A 154 -12.63 2.88 -10.03
N LEU A 155 -12.89 3.33 -8.80
CA LEU A 155 -14.10 3.03 -8.03
C LEU A 155 -14.94 4.30 -7.91
N LEU A 156 -16.21 4.23 -8.29
CA LEU A 156 -17.15 5.36 -8.16
C LEU A 156 -18.36 4.97 -7.32
N ALA A 157 -18.76 5.85 -6.41
CA ALA A 157 -20.09 5.82 -5.79
C ALA A 157 -20.96 6.90 -6.45
N ILE A 158 -22.07 6.49 -7.04
CA ILE A 158 -22.98 7.38 -7.78
C ILE A 158 -24.42 7.23 -7.30
N ASP A 159 -25.18 8.33 -7.37
CA ASP A 159 -26.60 8.34 -7.06
C ASP A 159 -27.47 7.78 -8.20
N LEU A 160 -28.79 7.77 -8.00
CA LEU A 160 -29.76 7.27 -8.99
C LEU A 160 -29.91 8.21 -10.20
N GLU A 161 -29.50 9.46 -10.10
CA GLU A 161 -29.41 10.42 -11.20
C GLU A 161 -28.11 10.21 -12.01
N GLY A 162 -27.16 9.50 -11.42
CA GLY A 162 -25.86 9.15 -11.98
C GLY A 162 -24.78 10.19 -11.68
N LYS A 163 -24.92 10.95 -10.59
CA LYS A 163 -23.97 11.94 -10.10
C LYS A 163 -23.01 11.32 -9.10
N ILE A 164 -21.72 11.62 -9.24
CA ILE A 164 -20.66 11.05 -8.39
C ILE A 164 -20.68 11.73 -7.03
N PHE A 165 -20.66 10.95 -5.94
CA PHE A 165 -20.45 11.44 -4.57
C PHE A 165 -19.25 10.76 -3.87
N GLY A 166 -18.63 9.77 -4.49
CA GLY A 166 -17.37 9.19 -4.07
C GLY A 166 -16.54 8.71 -5.26
N GLN A 167 -15.22 8.90 -5.20
CA GLN A 167 -14.29 8.47 -6.25
C GLN A 167 -12.95 8.04 -5.63
N ILE A 168 -12.43 6.90 -6.07
CA ILE A 168 -11.07 6.42 -5.78
C ILE A 168 -10.41 6.05 -7.10
N ILE A 169 -9.22 6.60 -7.36
CA ILE A 169 -8.43 6.30 -8.55
C ILE A 169 -7.14 5.59 -8.12
N GLY A 170 -6.93 4.38 -8.67
CA GLY A 170 -5.80 3.53 -8.37
C GLY A 170 -5.90 2.80 -7.04
N PHE A 171 -4.87 2.03 -6.72
CA PHE A 171 -4.71 1.36 -5.43
C PHE A 171 -3.21 1.18 -5.13
N ASN A 172 -2.75 1.70 -3.99
CA ASN A 172 -1.33 1.64 -3.59
C ASN A 172 -1.00 0.43 -2.68
N GLY A 173 -2.00 -0.25 -2.12
CA GLY A 173 -1.82 -1.34 -1.15
C GLY A 173 -2.40 -1.04 0.24
N ASP A 174 -2.75 0.22 0.53
CA ASP A 174 -3.27 0.66 1.82
C ASP A 174 -4.74 0.22 2.00
N LYS A 175 -4.91 -0.98 2.59
CA LYS A 175 -6.24 -1.54 2.89
C LYS A 175 -7.01 -0.69 3.91
N PRO A 176 -6.42 -0.24 5.05
CA PRO A 176 -7.13 0.60 6.01
C PRO A 176 -7.70 1.88 5.39
N LYS A 177 -6.91 2.59 4.58
CA LYS A 177 -7.40 3.79 3.89
C LYS A 177 -8.52 3.46 2.91
N LEU A 178 -8.35 2.43 2.08
CA LEU A 178 -9.37 2.03 1.12
C LEU A 178 -10.71 1.71 1.81
N LEU A 179 -10.66 1.00 2.94
CA LEU A 179 -11.84 0.69 3.72
C LEU A 179 -12.50 1.96 4.28
N ALA A 180 -11.70 2.88 4.84
CA ALA A 180 -12.19 4.15 5.36
C ALA A 180 -12.86 4.99 4.25
N ASP A 181 -12.27 5.02 3.06
CA ASP A 181 -12.83 5.71 1.90
C ASP A 181 -14.18 5.08 1.48
N ILE A 182 -14.29 3.75 1.44
CA ILE A 182 -15.56 3.04 1.15
C ILE A 182 -16.61 3.30 2.23
N GLN A 183 -16.22 3.29 3.51
CA GLN A 183 -17.12 3.61 4.62
C GLN A 183 -17.63 5.05 4.56
N GLN A 184 -16.78 6.00 4.13
CA GLN A 184 -17.20 7.37 3.87
C GLN A 184 -18.21 7.43 2.72
N MET A 185 -18.01 6.67 1.65
CA MET A 185 -19.00 6.54 0.57
C MET A 185 -20.33 5.96 1.07
N ASN A 186 -20.31 4.94 1.93
CA ASN A 186 -21.51 4.39 2.54
C ASN A 186 -22.30 5.44 3.32
N ALA A 187 -21.61 6.19 4.19
CA ALA A 187 -22.22 7.24 4.99
C ALA A 187 -22.86 8.31 4.10
N ALA A 188 -22.16 8.74 3.04
CA ALA A 188 -22.72 9.67 2.05
C ALA A 188 -23.98 9.11 1.38
N GLY A 189 -23.95 7.84 0.95
CA GLY A 189 -25.08 7.17 0.29
C GLY A 189 -26.29 7.00 1.20
N GLU A 190 -26.08 6.65 2.47
CA GLU A 190 -27.14 6.53 3.48
C GLU A 190 -27.81 7.87 3.77
N VAL A 191 -27.03 8.93 3.96
CA VAL A 191 -27.58 10.28 4.16
C VAL A 191 -28.32 10.74 2.91
N LEU A 192 -27.77 10.50 1.72
CA LEU A 192 -28.41 10.83 0.45
C LEU A 192 -29.76 10.13 0.30
N ALA A 193 -29.84 8.83 0.59
CA ALA A 193 -31.09 8.08 0.56
C ALA A 193 -32.12 8.64 1.56
N ALA A 194 -31.67 9.01 2.77
CA ALA A 194 -32.54 9.54 3.81
C ALA A 194 -33.16 10.90 3.44
N ILE A 195 -32.39 11.80 2.80
CA ILE A 195 -32.84 13.17 2.49
C ILE A 195 -33.60 13.27 1.17
N THR A 196 -33.45 12.31 0.24
CA THR A 196 -34.02 12.39 -1.12
C THR A 196 -35.38 11.71 -1.32
N HIS A 197 -35.96 11.15 -0.26
CA HIS A 197 -37.10 10.20 -0.29
C HIS A 197 -38.32 10.60 -1.16
N LYS A 198 -38.52 11.87 -1.57
CA LYS A 198 -39.64 12.32 -2.43
C LYS A 198 -39.34 13.45 -3.45
N GLY A 199 -38.09 13.75 -3.78
CA GLY A 199 -37.83 14.87 -4.72
C GLY A 199 -36.40 15.12 -5.16
N GLY A 200 -35.47 14.18 -4.89
CA GLY A 200 -34.04 14.43 -5.10
C GLY A 200 -33.50 15.43 -4.08
N VAL A 201 -32.21 15.75 -4.19
CA VAL A 201 -31.53 16.58 -3.17
C VAL A 201 -31.93 18.04 -3.26
N ASP A 202 -32.28 18.53 -4.45
CA ASP A 202 -32.66 19.92 -4.69
C ASP A 202 -33.95 20.32 -3.93
N ALA A 203 -34.78 19.34 -3.59
CA ALA A 203 -36.03 19.54 -2.84
C ALA A 203 -35.83 19.62 -1.31
N VAL A 204 -34.61 19.43 -0.81
CA VAL A 204 -34.31 19.45 0.63
C VAL A 204 -34.19 20.88 1.11
N ASP A 205 -35.05 21.28 2.05
CA ASP A 205 -35.12 22.65 2.54
C ASP A 205 -34.23 22.94 3.74
N ASP A 206 -33.90 21.92 4.54
CA ASP A 206 -33.13 22.06 5.77
C ASP A 206 -31.61 22.08 5.47
N PRO A 207 -30.90 23.19 5.75
CA PRO A 207 -29.46 23.28 5.49
C PRO A 207 -28.63 22.28 6.31
N GLN A 208 -29.10 21.80 7.46
CA GLN A 208 -28.38 20.80 8.27
C GLN A 208 -28.40 19.43 7.58
N GLN A 209 -29.51 19.08 6.94
CA GLN A 209 -29.62 17.84 6.15
C GLN A 209 -28.73 17.88 4.92
N LEU A 210 -28.67 19.05 4.24
CA LEU A 210 -27.75 19.26 3.13
C LEU A 210 -26.29 19.16 3.57
N ALA A 211 -25.94 19.82 4.67
CA ALA A 211 -24.59 19.79 5.23
C ALA A 211 -24.17 18.38 5.64
N ALA A 212 -25.07 17.60 6.26
CA ALA A 212 -24.78 16.22 6.65
C ALA A 212 -24.38 15.34 5.46
N PHE A 213 -25.03 15.51 4.30
CA PHE A 213 -24.62 14.81 3.09
C PHE A 213 -23.24 15.31 2.62
N LEU A 214 -23.09 16.64 2.51
CA LEU A 214 -21.86 17.25 2.04
C LEU A 214 -20.67 16.83 2.90
N ASP A 215 -20.79 16.72 4.22
CA ASP A 215 -19.73 16.29 5.16
C ASP A 215 -19.11 14.94 4.85
N HIS A 216 -19.85 14.06 4.18
CA HIS A 216 -19.31 12.78 3.73
C HIS A 216 -18.75 12.81 2.30
N VAL A 217 -18.99 13.86 1.51
CA VAL A 217 -18.48 13.98 0.12
C VAL A 217 -17.08 14.60 0.09
N PRO A 218 -16.06 13.96 -0.51
CA PRO A 218 -14.73 14.56 -0.65
C PRO A 218 -14.74 15.89 -1.41
N ASN A 219 -13.87 16.84 -1.05
CA ASN A 219 -13.83 18.16 -1.68
C ASN A 219 -13.62 18.12 -3.21
N SER A 220 -12.82 17.19 -3.71
CA SER A 220 -12.59 16.98 -5.16
C SER A 220 -13.87 16.63 -5.90
N VAL A 221 -14.73 15.80 -5.29
CA VAL A 221 -16.03 15.41 -5.85
C VAL A 221 -17.07 16.52 -5.65
N LEU A 222 -17.02 17.19 -4.50
CA LEU A 222 -17.98 18.23 -4.13
C LEU A 222 -17.91 19.42 -5.09
N GLY A 223 -16.71 19.93 -5.40
CA GLY A 223 -16.53 21.04 -6.34
C GLY A 223 -17.03 20.71 -7.76
N ALA A 224 -16.73 19.50 -8.25
CA ALA A 224 -17.07 19.09 -9.61
C ALA A 224 -18.54 18.73 -9.80
N HIS A 225 -19.15 18.07 -8.80
CA HIS A 225 -20.51 17.54 -8.94
C HIS A 225 -21.51 18.29 -8.04
N TRP A 226 -21.17 18.60 -6.80
CA TRP A 226 -22.13 19.07 -5.79
C TRP A 226 -22.05 20.56 -5.45
N ASN A 227 -21.34 21.38 -6.24
CA ASN A 227 -21.23 22.82 -5.97
C ASN A 227 -22.60 23.51 -5.89
N GLY A 228 -23.54 23.18 -6.77
CA GLY A 228 -24.90 23.74 -6.70
C GLY A 228 -25.60 23.48 -5.36
N LEU A 229 -25.38 22.30 -4.78
CA LEU A 229 -25.92 21.92 -3.48
C LEU A 229 -25.23 22.63 -2.32
N LEU A 230 -23.90 22.80 -2.41
CA LEU A 230 -23.15 23.62 -1.46
C LEU A 230 -23.65 25.06 -1.45
N GLN A 231 -23.89 25.66 -2.62
CA GLN A 231 -24.46 27.01 -2.73
C GLN A 231 -25.86 27.09 -2.12
N GLN A 232 -26.71 26.07 -2.37
CA GLN A 232 -28.03 26.00 -1.77
C GLN A 232 -27.95 25.93 -0.24
N ALA A 233 -27.07 25.09 0.31
CA ALA A 233 -26.85 24.96 1.75
C ALA A 233 -26.37 26.28 2.37
N LEU A 234 -25.43 26.97 1.72
CA LEU A 234 -24.92 28.28 2.12
C LEU A 234 -26.01 29.35 2.20
N VAL A 235 -26.81 29.49 1.13
CA VAL A 235 -27.90 30.47 1.06
C VAL A 235 -28.95 30.20 2.14
N LYS A 236 -29.29 28.92 2.34
CA LYS A 236 -30.28 28.53 3.35
C LYS A 236 -29.77 28.74 4.77
N SER A 237 -28.50 28.45 5.04
CA SER A 237 -27.91 28.57 6.37
C SER A 237 -27.61 30.00 6.79
N GLU A 238 -27.48 30.95 5.85
CA GLU A 238 -27.03 32.33 6.10
C GLU A 238 -27.76 33.00 7.27
N GLN A 239 -29.09 32.86 7.32
CA GLN A 239 -29.91 33.44 8.39
C GLN A 239 -30.37 32.41 9.42
N SER A 240 -30.53 31.14 9.02
CA SER A 240 -31.11 30.12 9.90
C SER A 240 -30.09 29.48 10.84
N ASP A 241 -28.81 29.40 10.43
CA ASP A 241 -27.74 28.74 11.19
C ASP A 241 -26.37 29.37 10.85
N PRO A 242 -26.00 30.49 11.50
CA PRO A 242 -24.78 31.23 11.20
C PRO A 242 -23.47 30.46 11.41
N GLU A 243 -23.42 29.54 12.39
CA GLU A 243 -22.23 28.71 12.64
C GLU A 243 -22.05 27.67 11.55
N LEU A 244 -23.14 27.03 11.11
CA LEU A 244 -23.10 26.16 9.94
C LEU A 244 -22.70 26.94 8.69
N HIS A 245 -23.27 28.13 8.47
CA HIS A 245 -22.92 28.98 7.33
C HIS A 245 -21.42 29.29 7.27
N LYS A 246 -20.84 29.68 8.42
CA LYS A 246 -19.40 29.91 8.53
C LYS A 246 -18.57 28.67 8.20
N THR A 247 -19.00 27.50 8.67
CA THR A 247 -18.33 26.22 8.39
C THR A 247 -18.36 25.88 6.90
N LEU A 248 -19.52 26.05 6.25
CA LEU A 248 -19.70 25.85 4.81
C LEU A 248 -18.86 26.84 3.99
N LEU A 249 -18.74 28.10 4.41
CA LEU A 249 -17.89 29.11 3.74
C LEU A 249 -16.41 28.74 3.81
N LEU A 250 -15.93 28.28 4.98
CA LEU A 250 -14.54 27.80 5.11
C LEU A 250 -14.27 26.61 4.19
N ARG A 251 -15.25 25.70 4.08
CA ARG A 251 -15.16 24.56 3.19
C ARG A 251 -15.18 24.96 1.72
N GLN A 252 -16.04 25.89 1.32
CA GLN A 252 -16.06 26.46 -0.02
C GLN A 252 -14.70 27.03 -0.40
N SER A 253 -14.10 27.83 0.49
CA SER A 253 -12.76 28.40 0.27
C SER A 253 -11.69 27.31 0.12
N ALA A 254 -11.78 26.22 0.89
CA ALA A 254 -10.87 25.08 0.75
C ALA A 254 -11.04 24.36 -0.61
N ILE A 255 -12.27 24.18 -1.09
CA ILE A 255 -12.56 23.60 -2.41
C ILE A 255 -12.00 24.48 -3.52
N GLU A 256 -12.21 25.80 -3.46
CA GLU A 256 -11.70 26.76 -4.44
C GLU A 256 -10.17 26.71 -4.52
N LYS A 257 -9.49 26.65 -3.37
CA LYS A 257 -8.03 26.50 -3.30
C LYS A 257 -7.55 25.20 -3.93
N GLN A 258 -8.23 24.08 -3.65
CA GLN A 258 -7.88 22.78 -4.21
C GLN A 258 -8.10 22.76 -5.73
N MET A 259 -9.24 23.26 -6.22
CA MET A 259 -9.53 23.30 -7.66
C MET A 259 -8.52 24.16 -8.43
N ALA A 260 -8.09 25.28 -7.85
CA ALA A 260 -7.01 26.08 -8.43
C ALA A 260 -5.70 25.28 -8.53
N ALA A 261 -5.36 24.51 -7.48
CA ALA A 261 -4.20 23.63 -7.48
C ALA A 261 -4.30 22.50 -8.50
N ASP A 262 -5.47 21.88 -8.65
CA ASP A 262 -5.72 20.82 -9.63
C ASP A 262 -5.57 21.35 -11.06
N LEU A 263 -6.05 22.57 -11.33
CA LEU A 263 -5.86 23.23 -12.64
C LEU A 263 -4.39 23.52 -12.92
N VAL A 264 -3.63 23.99 -11.92
CA VAL A 264 -2.18 24.19 -12.06
C VAL A 264 -1.48 22.85 -12.33
N GLN A 265 -1.84 21.80 -11.59
CA GLN A 265 -1.30 20.45 -11.79
C GLN A 265 -1.58 19.94 -13.21
N GLN A 266 -2.79 20.12 -13.72
CA GLN A 266 -3.16 19.75 -15.09
C GLN A 266 -2.31 20.51 -16.13
N LYS A 267 -2.11 21.82 -15.95
CA LYS A 267 -1.23 22.62 -16.83
C LYS A 267 0.21 22.11 -16.81
N ILE A 268 0.73 21.75 -15.62
CA ILE A 268 2.06 21.17 -15.45
C ILE A 268 2.16 19.83 -16.19
N GLU A 269 1.18 18.95 -16.04
CA GLU A 269 1.16 17.66 -16.75
C GLU A 269 1.07 17.82 -18.27
N GLN A 270 0.24 18.75 -18.74
CA GLN A 270 0.13 19.06 -20.16
C GLN A 270 1.45 19.59 -20.71
N MET A 271 2.13 20.46 -19.97
CA MET A 271 3.47 20.95 -20.31
C MET A 271 4.48 19.79 -20.37
N PHE A 272 4.47 18.85 -19.43
CA PHE A 272 5.38 17.70 -19.50
C PHE A 272 5.09 16.80 -20.70
N ARG A 273 3.81 16.58 -21.03
CA ARG A 273 3.40 15.78 -22.20
C ARG A 273 3.76 16.43 -23.53
N SER A 274 3.86 17.76 -23.60
CA SER A 274 4.19 18.47 -24.84
C SER A 274 5.67 18.40 -25.21
N GLY A 275 6.54 17.88 -24.33
CA GLY A 275 7.96 17.66 -24.62
C GLY A 275 8.79 18.94 -24.73
N VAL A 276 8.31 20.06 -24.17
CA VAL A 276 9.06 21.33 -24.10
C VAL A 276 10.38 21.15 -23.33
N SER A 277 11.38 21.97 -23.64
CA SER A 277 12.71 21.84 -23.02
C SER A 277 12.69 22.18 -21.52
N PRO A 278 13.59 21.63 -20.69
CA PRO A 278 13.65 21.98 -19.26
C PRO A 278 13.76 23.49 -19.00
N ALA A 279 14.47 24.24 -19.85
CA ALA A 279 14.58 25.69 -19.74
C ALA A 279 13.25 26.43 -19.98
N GLU A 280 12.42 25.94 -20.90
CA GLU A 280 11.08 26.48 -21.14
C GLU A 280 10.12 26.08 -20.03
N GLN A 281 10.23 24.84 -19.52
CA GLN A 281 9.44 24.37 -18.38
C GLN A 281 9.70 25.23 -17.13
N ILE A 282 10.96 25.58 -16.86
CA ILE A 282 11.36 26.51 -15.80
C ILE A 282 10.62 27.84 -15.95
N LYS A 283 10.61 28.44 -17.15
CA LYS A 283 9.92 29.73 -17.38
C LYS A 283 8.43 29.63 -17.11
N VAL A 284 7.79 28.55 -17.53
CA VAL A 284 6.36 28.33 -17.26
C VAL A 284 6.12 28.21 -15.75
N LEU A 285 6.90 27.40 -15.06
CA LEU A 285 6.79 27.24 -13.60
C LEU A 285 7.08 28.56 -12.86
N GLU A 286 8.01 29.39 -13.33
CA GLU A 286 8.27 30.73 -12.78
C GLU A 286 7.03 31.63 -12.83
N THR A 287 6.21 31.55 -13.89
CA THR A 287 4.95 32.31 -13.95
C THR A 287 3.91 31.83 -12.93
N MET A 288 4.00 30.57 -12.49
CA MET A 288 3.10 29.98 -11.50
C MET A 288 3.53 30.26 -10.06
N LEU A 289 4.79 30.69 -9.83
CA LEU A 289 5.30 30.96 -8.49
C LEU A 289 4.54 32.07 -7.75
N THR A 290 4.07 33.10 -8.46
CA THR A 290 3.28 34.17 -7.85
C THR A 290 1.95 33.66 -7.33
N GLU A 291 1.22 32.89 -8.13
CA GLU A 291 -0.05 32.24 -7.73
C GLU A 291 0.19 31.26 -6.58
N ALA A 292 1.33 30.55 -6.61
CA ALA A 292 1.73 29.64 -5.55
C ALA A 292 1.89 30.34 -4.20
N GLU A 293 2.42 31.57 -4.12
CA GLU A 293 2.65 32.23 -2.83
C GLU A 293 1.36 32.44 -2.01
N GLU A 294 0.22 32.59 -2.68
CA GLU A 294 -1.10 32.83 -2.06
C GLU A 294 -1.89 31.53 -1.75
N ASN A 295 -1.48 30.39 -2.29
CA ASN A 295 -2.19 29.11 -2.15
C ASN A 295 -1.23 27.96 -1.87
N ASP A 296 -1.26 27.45 -0.63
CA ASP A 296 -0.40 26.36 -0.18
C ASP A 296 -0.60 25.05 -1.00
N GLU A 297 -1.80 24.79 -1.54
CA GLU A 297 -2.01 23.62 -2.41
C GLU A 297 -1.28 23.78 -3.76
N ILE A 298 -1.20 25.01 -4.29
CA ILE A 298 -0.40 25.30 -5.48
C ILE A 298 1.10 25.18 -5.17
N LYS A 299 1.55 25.58 -3.97
CA LYS A 299 2.97 25.40 -3.55
C LYS A 299 3.39 23.93 -3.63
N LYS A 300 2.53 23.00 -3.19
CA LYS A 300 2.81 21.55 -3.25
C LYS A 300 3.05 21.09 -4.68
N SER A 301 2.23 21.56 -5.63
CA SER A 301 2.35 21.21 -7.06
C SER A 301 3.52 21.89 -7.75
N VAL A 302 3.82 23.15 -7.41
CA VAL A 302 4.80 23.97 -8.15
C VAL A 302 6.22 23.85 -7.58
N TYR A 303 6.43 23.92 -6.27
CA TYR A 303 7.78 24.10 -5.70
C TYR A 303 8.67 22.88 -5.92
N LEU A 304 8.13 21.67 -5.73
CA LEU A 304 8.87 20.44 -5.97
C LEU A 304 9.17 20.25 -7.46
N GLN A 305 8.21 20.54 -8.34
CA GLN A 305 8.41 20.47 -9.79
C GLN A 305 9.44 21.49 -10.25
N TYR A 306 9.41 22.69 -9.70
CA TYR A 306 10.39 23.73 -9.99
C TYR A 306 11.80 23.33 -9.54
N SER A 307 11.94 22.83 -8.30
CA SER A 307 13.20 22.24 -7.82
C SER A 307 13.69 21.13 -8.74
N ALA A 308 12.82 20.24 -9.19
CA ALA A 308 13.17 19.17 -10.11
C ALA A 308 13.66 19.70 -11.45
N MET A 309 12.99 20.70 -12.02
CA MET A 309 13.37 21.25 -13.32
C MET A 309 14.68 22.04 -13.27
N LEU A 310 14.93 22.75 -12.17
CA LEU A 310 16.24 23.35 -11.90
C LEU A 310 17.35 22.28 -11.91
N SER A 311 17.11 21.12 -11.28
CA SER A 311 18.05 20.00 -11.30
C SER A 311 18.33 19.49 -12.72
N HIS A 312 17.29 19.29 -13.53
CA HIS A 312 17.42 18.85 -14.92
C HIS A 312 18.17 19.86 -15.80
N ALA A 313 18.05 21.15 -15.50
CA ALA A 313 18.80 22.22 -16.16
C ALA A 313 20.24 22.40 -15.62
N GLY A 314 20.69 21.55 -14.68
CA GLY A 314 22.02 21.64 -14.08
C GLY A 314 22.16 22.73 -13.00
N ARG A 315 21.07 23.40 -12.61
CA ARG A 315 21.02 24.46 -11.59
C ARG A 315 20.88 23.84 -10.19
N HIS A 316 21.87 23.02 -9.79
CA HIS A 316 21.78 22.16 -8.60
C HIS A 316 21.70 22.91 -7.26
N GLU A 317 22.41 24.04 -7.09
CA GLU A 317 22.32 24.85 -5.86
C GLU A 317 20.93 25.51 -5.70
N GLU A 318 20.34 25.97 -6.80
CA GLU A 318 18.99 26.54 -6.78
C GLU A 318 17.96 25.45 -6.52
N SER A 319 18.11 24.30 -7.17
CA SER A 319 17.29 23.12 -6.90
C SER A 319 17.32 22.71 -5.42
N LEU A 320 18.52 22.67 -4.81
CA LEU A 320 18.72 22.40 -3.39
C LEU A 320 17.99 23.43 -2.51
N THR A 321 18.11 24.71 -2.83
CA THR A 321 17.44 25.81 -2.11
C THR A 321 15.91 25.63 -2.13
N TRP A 322 15.34 25.28 -3.27
CA TRP A 322 13.89 25.04 -3.39
C TRP A 322 13.44 23.78 -2.66
N ALA A 323 14.24 22.70 -2.70
CA ALA A 323 13.95 21.49 -1.94
C ALA A 323 13.96 21.76 -0.42
N GLN A 324 14.87 22.60 0.06
CA GLN A 324 14.89 23.10 1.45
C GLN A 324 13.66 23.96 1.76
N LYS A 325 13.24 24.85 0.83
CA LYS A 325 12.03 25.67 0.99
C LYS A 325 10.79 24.79 1.20
N VAL A 326 10.67 23.68 0.47
CA VAL A 326 9.59 22.70 0.64
C VAL A 326 9.71 22.00 2.01
N THR A 327 10.88 21.45 2.31
CA THR A 327 11.10 20.65 3.53
C THR A 327 10.80 21.43 4.81
N ASN A 328 11.17 22.72 4.83
CA ASN A 328 11.04 23.58 6.01
C ASN A 328 9.71 24.36 6.06
N ALA A 329 8.82 24.17 5.09
CA ALA A 329 7.60 24.96 5.03
C ALA A 329 6.58 24.56 6.12
N PRO A 330 5.83 25.53 6.69
CA PRO A 330 4.74 25.23 7.63
C PRO A 330 3.62 24.38 7.02
N TRP A 331 3.38 24.52 5.71
CA TRP A 331 2.37 23.76 4.96
C TRP A 331 2.84 22.35 4.55
N ALA A 332 4.12 22.04 4.71
CA ALA A 332 4.66 20.74 4.28
C ALA A 332 4.22 19.63 5.23
N GLY A 333 3.37 18.76 4.71
CA GLY A 333 3.01 17.49 5.34
C GLY A 333 4.15 16.49 5.26
N GLN A 334 3.88 15.28 5.72
CA GLN A 334 4.87 14.21 5.75
C GLN A 334 5.44 13.89 4.37
N ARG A 335 4.56 13.75 3.37
CA ARG A 335 4.95 13.50 1.97
C ARG A 335 5.82 14.60 1.40
N GLU A 336 5.46 15.87 1.60
CA GLU A 336 6.24 17.01 1.08
C GLU A 336 7.62 17.09 1.74
N ARG A 337 7.71 16.83 3.04
CA ARG A 337 9.00 16.76 3.76
C ARG A 337 9.87 15.64 3.23
N TYR A 338 9.28 14.46 3.05
CA TYR A 338 9.96 13.32 2.46
C TYR A 338 10.53 13.63 1.07
N LEU A 339 9.69 14.14 0.16
CA LEU A 339 10.12 14.51 -1.20
C LEU A 339 11.18 15.60 -1.17
N GLY A 340 11.00 16.63 -0.33
CA GLY A 340 11.99 17.68 -0.15
C GLY A 340 13.36 17.15 0.26
N LEU A 341 13.41 16.28 1.28
CA LEU A 341 14.65 15.65 1.76
C LEU A 341 15.32 14.77 0.69
N ASP A 342 14.54 13.96 -0.03
CA ASP A 342 15.07 13.14 -1.14
C ASP A 342 15.70 14.00 -2.24
N PHE A 343 15.04 15.09 -2.64
CA PHE A 343 15.60 16.03 -3.61
C PHE A 343 16.85 16.74 -3.09
N GLN A 344 16.88 17.15 -1.81
CA GLN A 344 18.07 17.74 -1.19
C GLN A 344 19.27 16.80 -1.26
N ILE A 345 19.10 15.54 -0.84
CA ILE A 345 20.16 14.53 -0.86
C ILE A 345 20.72 14.36 -2.28
N LYS A 346 19.84 14.21 -3.28
CA LYS A 346 20.23 14.09 -4.69
C LYS A 346 21.01 15.31 -5.18
N GLN A 347 20.62 16.53 -4.79
CA GLN A 347 21.34 17.73 -5.21
C GLN A 347 22.69 17.86 -4.50
N LEU A 348 22.75 17.60 -3.20
CA LEU A 348 23.99 17.60 -2.42
C LEU A 348 25.00 16.61 -3.01
N PHE A 349 24.54 15.44 -3.45
CA PHE A 349 25.39 14.46 -4.14
C PHE A 349 25.92 14.97 -5.48
N ARG A 350 25.07 15.60 -6.31
CA ARG A 350 25.48 16.23 -7.58
C ARG A 350 26.48 17.37 -7.37
N LEU A 351 26.38 18.08 -6.24
CA LEU A 351 27.28 19.15 -5.81
C LEU A 351 28.55 18.65 -5.11
N ASN A 352 28.74 17.34 -4.97
CA ASN A 352 29.87 16.74 -4.24
C ASN A 352 29.92 17.11 -2.74
N ARG A 353 28.75 17.38 -2.13
CA ARG A 353 28.53 17.68 -0.70
C ARG A 353 27.97 16.44 0.01
N ILE A 354 28.73 15.35 -0.02
CA ILE A 354 28.23 14.02 0.36
C ILE A 354 27.86 13.93 1.84
N ASP A 355 28.73 14.40 2.73
CA ASP A 355 28.50 14.33 4.18
C ASP A 355 27.21 15.04 4.60
N GLU A 356 26.93 16.19 3.96
CA GLU A 356 25.69 16.93 4.17
C GLU A 356 24.47 16.14 3.69
N GLY A 357 24.55 15.48 2.53
CA GLY A 357 23.47 14.60 2.05
C GLY A 357 23.28 13.38 2.95
N MET A 358 24.37 12.78 3.42
CA MET A 358 24.33 11.63 4.33
C MET A 358 23.70 11.99 5.68
N ALA A 359 23.91 13.20 6.17
CA ALA A 359 23.33 13.69 7.43
C ALA A 359 21.79 13.79 7.40
N LEU A 360 21.16 13.87 6.21
CA LEU A 360 19.71 13.99 6.06
C LEU A 360 18.96 12.64 6.06
N PHE A 361 19.66 11.50 5.91
CA PHE A 361 19.01 10.19 5.85
C PHE A 361 18.18 9.81 7.09
N PRO A 362 18.60 10.11 8.34
CA PRO A 362 17.76 9.84 9.51
C PRO A 362 16.43 10.59 9.47
N GLU A 363 16.43 11.85 9.03
CA GLU A 363 15.22 12.66 8.89
C GLU A 363 14.36 12.16 7.73
N LEU A 364 14.97 11.79 6.61
CA LEU A 364 14.29 11.17 5.47
C LEU A 364 13.58 9.88 5.89
N TYR A 365 14.24 9.04 6.70
CA TYR A 365 13.68 7.80 7.23
C TYR A 365 12.47 8.07 8.14
N GLN A 366 12.58 9.03 9.06
CA GLN A 366 11.47 9.44 9.91
C GLN A 366 10.29 9.95 9.07
N ALA A 367 10.56 10.81 8.09
CA ALA A 367 9.55 11.31 7.16
C ALA A 367 8.91 10.19 6.33
N SER A 368 9.61 9.08 6.06
CA SER A 368 9.03 7.91 5.38
C SER A 368 8.19 7.00 6.28
N SER A 369 8.46 6.95 7.58
CA SER A 369 7.93 5.93 8.52
C SER A 369 6.50 6.15 9.08
N GLY A 370 5.79 7.20 8.66
CA GLY A 370 4.43 7.53 9.16
C GLY A 370 3.30 7.29 8.17
N GLU A 371 3.59 6.91 6.92
CA GLU A 371 2.63 6.22 6.06
C GLU A 371 2.78 4.73 6.35
N ALA A 372 1.92 4.20 7.23
CA ALA A 372 1.92 2.78 7.53
C ALA A 372 1.59 1.99 6.26
N ASP A 373 2.45 1.03 5.91
CA ASP A 373 2.19 -0.11 5.03
C ASP A 373 2.31 0.03 3.50
N THR A 374 3.19 0.86 2.91
CA THR A 374 3.57 0.64 1.50
C THR A 374 4.99 0.07 1.29
N PRO A 375 5.15 -1.02 0.48
CA PRO A 375 6.46 -1.56 0.12
C PRO A 375 7.34 -0.63 -0.75
N ARG A 376 6.89 0.60 -1.04
CA ARG A 376 7.64 1.57 -1.87
C ARG A 376 8.64 2.40 -1.08
N GLU A 377 8.48 2.59 0.23
CA GLU A 377 9.39 3.44 1.02
C GLU A 377 10.76 2.78 1.30
N ALA A 378 10.86 1.46 1.29
CA ALA A 378 12.16 0.82 1.52
C ALA A 378 13.08 0.76 0.27
N TRP A 379 12.71 1.42 -0.84
CA TRP A 379 13.52 1.57 -2.04
C TRP A 379 14.52 2.75 -1.99
N ILE A 380 14.40 3.64 -1.01
CA ILE A 380 14.92 5.01 -1.11
C ILE A 380 16.45 5.10 -0.88
N PRO A 381 17.04 4.44 0.14
CA PRO A 381 18.49 4.30 0.23
C PRO A 381 19.07 3.58 -0.99
N GLY A 382 18.30 2.64 -1.56
CA GLY A 382 18.64 1.89 -2.76
C GLY A 382 18.71 2.77 -4.02
N MET A 383 17.73 3.65 -4.25
CA MET A 383 17.72 4.54 -5.42
C MET A 383 18.81 5.62 -5.35
N ALA A 384 19.07 6.17 -4.16
CA ALA A 384 20.19 7.11 -3.97
C ALA A 384 21.54 6.43 -4.23
N ALA A 385 21.73 5.20 -3.73
CA ALA A 385 22.92 4.38 -4.02
C ALA A 385 23.02 3.98 -5.50
N GLN A 386 21.88 3.73 -6.16
CA GLN A 386 21.80 3.42 -7.59
C GLN A 386 22.23 4.62 -8.46
N GLU A 387 21.75 5.82 -8.15
CA GLU A 387 22.14 7.06 -8.84
C GLU A 387 23.63 7.38 -8.65
N LEU A 388 24.17 7.17 -7.44
CA LEU A 388 25.60 7.31 -7.15
C LEU A 388 26.46 6.29 -7.93
N PHE A 389 26.00 5.03 -8.02
CA PHE A 389 26.66 3.98 -8.78
C PHE A 389 26.71 4.30 -10.28
N PHE A 390 25.58 4.73 -10.87
CA PHE A 390 25.52 5.08 -12.30
C PHE A 390 26.23 6.39 -12.64
N ALA A 391 26.34 7.33 -11.71
CA ALA A 391 27.08 8.57 -11.92
C ALA A 391 28.61 8.38 -11.97
N GLY A 392 29.13 7.18 -11.67
CA GLY A 392 30.58 6.91 -11.60
C GLY A 392 31.31 7.78 -10.56
N ARG A 393 30.54 8.42 -9.67
CA ARG A 393 31.00 9.42 -8.70
C ARG A 393 30.65 8.88 -7.32
N TYR A 394 31.66 8.27 -6.72
CA TYR A 394 31.69 7.66 -5.38
C TYR A 394 31.10 6.26 -5.25
N GLN A 395 31.99 5.29 -5.50
CA GLN A 395 31.90 3.89 -5.12
C GLN A 395 31.80 3.68 -3.58
N GLU A 396 32.38 4.59 -2.79
CA GLU A 396 32.47 4.51 -1.33
C GLU A 396 31.18 4.92 -0.61
N ALA A 397 30.53 6.01 -1.04
CA ALA A 397 29.27 6.46 -0.43
C ALA A 397 28.13 5.46 -0.64
N ALA A 398 27.99 4.91 -1.85
CA ALA A 398 27.02 3.84 -2.14
C ALA A 398 27.27 2.60 -1.27
N ALA A 399 28.54 2.27 -1.01
CA ALA A 399 28.93 1.20 -0.13
C ALA A 399 28.65 1.50 1.36
N GLN A 400 28.89 2.73 1.82
CA GLN A 400 28.58 3.15 3.20
C GLN A 400 27.06 3.17 3.45
N THR A 401 26.26 3.64 2.50
CA THR A 401 24.79 3.55 2.55
C THR A 401 24.33 2.10 2.59
N ALA A 402 24.88 1.25 1.72
CA ALA A 402 24.57 -0.18 1.72
C ALA A 402 25.00 -0.87 3.03
N LEU A 403 26.12 -0.48 3.62
CA LEU A 403 26.59 -0.93 4.93
C LEU A 403 25.66 -0.49 6.06
N ALA A 404 25.19 0.75 6.04
CA ALA A 404 24.24 1.27 7.03
C ALA A 404 22.91 0.51 6.94
N LEU A 405 22.41 0.26 5.73
CA LEU A 405 21.23 -0.58 5.49
C LEU A 405 21.47 -2.01 6.00
N ALA A 406 22.65 -2.57 5.70
CA ALA A 406 23.11 -3.87 6.18
C ALA A 406 23.56 -3.90 7.66
N LYS A 407 23.34 -2.84 8.43
CA LYS A 407 23.43 -2.85 9.90
C LYS A 407 22.07 -2.64 10.57
N SER A 408 21.06 -2.21 9.82
CA SER A 408 19.67 -2.08 10.31
C SER A 408 19.00 -3.45 10.48
N LYS A 409 17.85 -3.57 11.17
CA LYS A 409 17.10 -4.85 11.24
C LYS A 409 15.88 -4.76 10.33
N PRO A 410 15.87 -5.43 9.16
CA PRO A 410 14.76 -5.25 8.24
C PRO A 410 14.05 -6.56 7.87
N ASP A 411 12.91 -6.42 7.18
CA ASP A 411 12.04 -7.49 6.76
C ASP A 411 12.51 -8.21 5.47
N SER A 412 11.71 -9.14 4.97
CA SER A 412 12.03 -9.94 3.76
C SER A 412 12.21 -9.13 2.48
N SER A 413 11.59 -7.95 2.36
CA SER A 413 11.69 -7.10 1.16
C SER A 413 13.06 -6.41 1.08
N ASP A 414 13.63 -6.10 2.23
CA ASP A 414 14.95 -5.48 2.35
C ASP A 414 16.10 -6.47 2.15
N GLN A 415 15.88 -7.75 2.44
CA GLN A 415 16.85 -8.81 2.14
C GLN A 415 17.13 -8.91 0.64
N ALA A 416 16.10 -8.84 -0.20
CA ALA A 416 16.25 -8.85 -1.66
C ALA A 416 16.98 -7.59 -2.18
N ARG A 417 16.74 -6.44 -1.55
CA ARG A 417 17.37 -5.15 -1.90
C ARG A 417 18.84 -5.12 -1.54
N ILE A 418 19.18 -5.51 -0.30
CA ILE A 418 20.56 -5.64 0.17
C ILE A 418 21.38 -6.55 -0.78
N TYR A 419 20.77 -7.62 -1.28
CA TYR A 419 21.40 -8.54 -2.23
C TYR A 419 21.65 -7.91 -3.61
N PHE A 420 20.66 -7.19 -4.16
CA PHE A 420 20.78 -6.49 -5.45
C PHE A 420 21.88 -5.41 -5.40
N PHE A 421 21.87 -4.55 -4.36
CA PHE A 421 22.88 -3.50 -4.18
C PHE A 421 24.25 -4.04 -3.80
N GLY A 422 24.33 -5.15 -3.06
CA GLY A 422 25.61 -5.73 -2.65
C GLY A 422 26.48 -6.19 -3.80
N SER A 423 25.88 -6.67 -4.89
CA SER A 423 26.65 -7.05 -6.07
C SER A 423 27.35 -5.84 -6.74
N ALA A 424 26.66 -4.70 -6.83
CA ALA A 424 27.16 -3.46 -7.39
C ALA A 424 28.16 -2.77 -6.45
N SER A 425 27.89 -2.74 -5.15
CA SER A 425 28.76 -2.14 -4.13
C SER A 425 30.04 -2.94 -3.88
N LEU A 426 30.01 -4.28 -3.99
CA LEU A 426 31.24 -5.10 -3.86
C LEU A 426 32.21 -4.91 -5.02
N ALA A 427 31.70 -4.64 -6.23
CA ALA A 427 32.53 -4.24 -7.38
C ALA A 427 33.07 -2.82 -7.22
N ALA A 428 32.35 -1.96 -6.51
CA ALA A 428 32.72 -0.60 -6.20
C ALA A 428 33.83 -0.53 -5.11
N LEU A 429 33.77 -1.41 -4.11
CA LEU A 429 34.75 -1.55 -3.02
C LEU A 429 35.96 -2.42 -3.39
N ALA A 430 36.30 -2.53 -4.67
CA ALA A 430 37.27 -3.51 -5.14
C ALA A 430 38.70 -3.30 -4.56
N THR A 431 38.98 -2.10 -4.01
CA THR A 431 40.29 -1.72 -3.46
C THR A 431 40.28 -1.27 -1.99
N ASP A 432 39.11 -1.06 -1.39
CA ASP A 432 38.98 -0.78 0.05
C ASP A 432 38.52 -2.07 0.76
N PHE A 433 39.49 -2.90 1.13
CA PHE A 433 39.20 -4.21 1.69
C PHE A 433 38.67 -4.13 3.12
N GLU A 434 38.97 -3.09 3.89
CA GLU A 434 38.43 -2.96 5.23
C GLU A 434 36.93 -2.65 5.19
N LEU A 435 36.52 -1.66 4.38
CA LEU A 435 35.12 -1.32 4.20
C LEU A 435 34.34 -2.47 3.53
N ARG A 436 34.97 -3.17 2.58
CA ARG A 436 34.40 -4.38 1.97
C ARG A 436 34.16 -5.50 2.99
N GLY A 437 35.10 -5.69 3.92
CA GLY A 437 34.96 -6.67 5.00
C GLY A 437 33.80 -6.32 5.94
N GLU A 438 33.69 -5.07 6.36
CA GLU A 438 32.57 -4.57 7.17
C GLU A 438 31.21 -4.79 6.49
N TYR A 439 31.16 -4.54 5.18
CA TYR A 439 29.96 -4.75 4.38
C TYR A 439 29.54 -6.22 4.33
N LEU A 440 30.49 -7.13 4.07
CA LEU A 440 30.25 -8.57 4.04
C LEU A 440 29.81 -9.12 5.42
N LEU A 441 30.33 -8.57 6.52
CA LEU A 441 29.86 -8.90 7.87
C LEU A 441 28.42 -8.45 8.11
N GLY A 442 28.06 -7.23 7.67
CA GLY A 442 26.68 -6.77 7.67
C GLY A 442 25.78 -7.75 6.92
N LEU A 443 26.16 -8.11 5.68
CA LEU A 443 25.46 -9.08 4.85
C LEU A 443 25.26 -10.45 5.51
N ALA A 444 26.26 -10.94 6.25
CA ALA A 444 26.20 -12.23 6.92
C ALA A 444 25.06 -12.28 7.94
N ASN A 445 24.76 -11.17 8.63
CA ASN A 445 23.69 -11.11 9.63
C ASN A 445 22.28 -11.30 9.04
N TYR A 446 22.12 -11.19 7.72
CA TYR A 446 20.84 -11.39 7.02
C TYR A 446 20.71 -12.73 6.31
N GLN A 447 21.77 -13.54 6.28
CA GLN A 447 21.70 -14.84 5.64
C GLN A 447 20.90 -15.80 6.52
N GLN A 448 19.72 -16.21 6.03
CA GLN A 448 18.91 -17.22 6.71
C GLN A 448 19.53 -18.63 6.61
N ASN A 449 20.36 -18.86 5.59
CA ASN A 449 21.08 -20.11 5.41
C ASN A 449 22.46 -20.02 6.07
N ASN A 450 22.71 -20.89 7.06
CA ASN A 450 23.97 -20.94 7.81
C ASN A 450 25.21 -21.11 6.91
N ALA A 451 25.11 -21.87 5.81
CA ALA A 451 26.22 -22.04 4.88
C ALA A 451 26.55 -20.73 4.12
N GLN A 452 25.53 -19.97 3.73
CA GLN A 452 25.73 -18.67 3.08
C GLN A 452 26.23 -17.62 4.09
N LYS A 453 25.73 -17.66 5.33
CA LYS A 453 26.21 -16.82 6.44
C LYS A 453 27.71 -17.03 6.66
N ALA A 454 28.12 -18.29 6.82
CA ALA A 454 29.52 -18.68 7.01
C ALA A 454 30.40 -18.25 5.82
N LEU A 455 29.91 -18.39 4.58
CA LEU A 455 30.64 -17.94 3.41
C LEU A 455 30.87 -16.42 3.43
N ARG A 456 29.85 -15.61 3.75
CA ARG A 456 29.99 -14.14 3.83
C ARG A 456 30.95 -13.72 4.95
N GLN A 457 30.92 -14.39 6.10
CA GLN A 457 31.89 -14.15 7.18
C GLN A 457 33.32 -14.51 6.75
N ALA A 458 33.50 -15.63 6.04
CA ALA A 458 34.80 -16.04 5.53
C ALA A 458 35.34 -15.06 4.47
N GLU A 459 34.50 -14.61 3.54
CA GLU A 459 34.84 -13.57 2.56
C GLU A 459 35.21 -12.24 3.24
N ALA A 460 34.51 -11.86 4.31
CA ALA A 460 34.85 -10.68 5.11
C ALA A 460 36.24 -10.81 5.76
N ALA A 461 36.56 -11.98 6.31
CA ALA A 461 37.86 -12.26 6.91
C ALA A 461 39.00 -12.15 5.89
N VAL A 462 38.81 -12.63 4.65
CA VAL A 462 39.78 -12.43 3.56
C VAL A 462 40.02 -10.95 3.31
N CYS A 463 38.95 -10.14 3.29
CA CYS A 463 39.07 -8.71 3.04
C CYS A 463 39.82 -8.01 4.20
N PHE A 464 39.56 -8.36 5.46
CA PHE A 464 40.33 -7.84 6.59
C PHE A 464 41.81 -8.24 6.53
N ALA A 465 42.12 -9.47 6.13
CA ALA A 465 43.50 -9.91 5.95
C ALA A 465 44.20 -9.13 4.81
N ALA A 466 43.51 -8.90 3.69
CA ALA A 466 44.00 -8.08 2.58
C ALA A 466 44.18 -6.60 2.95
N ALA A 467 43.42 -6.09 3.92
CA ALA A 467 43.59 -4.76 4.50
C ALA A 467 44.76 -4.66 5.52
N GLY A 468 45.43 -5.77 5.84
CA GLY A 468 46.46 -5.82 6.89
C GLY A 468 45.90 -5.94 8.32
N ALA A 469 44.58 -6.09 8.48
CA ALA A 469 43.90 -6.24 9.77
C ALA A 469 43.84 -7.72 10.22
N GLN A 470 45.00 -8.38 10.29
CA GLN A 470 45.11 -9.81 10.57
C GLN A 470 44.37 -10.29 11.83
N PRO A 471 44.45 -9.59 13.00
CA PRO A 471 43.72 -10.03 14.20
C PRO A 471 42.20 -10.05 14.00
N LYS A 472 41.67 -9.09 13.23
CA LYS A 472 40.25 -8.99 12.91
C LYS A 472 39.81 -10.09 11.94
N ALA A 473 40.67 -10.43 10.98
CA ALA A 473 40.44 -11.55 10.05
C ALA A 473 40.34 -12.89 10.81
N GLU A 474 41.32 -13.17 11.68
CA GLU A 474 41.36 -14.39 12.50
C GLU A 474 40.17 -14.49 13.44
N GLN A 475 39.82 -13.38 14.12
CA GLN A 475 38.63 -13.32 14.98
C GLN A 475 37.35 -13.58 14.17
N THR A 476 37.25 -13.01 12.96
CA THR A 476 36.08 -13.20 12.09
C THR A 476 35.93 -14.65 11.67
N LEU A 477 37.02 -15.34 11.30
CA LEU A 477 36.99 -16.77 11.01
C LEU A 477 36.63 -17.61 12.23
N ALA A 478 37.19 -17.30 13.39
CA ALA A 478 36.92 -18.04 14.63
C ALA A 478 35.44 -17.96 15.06
N ASN A 479 34.72 -16.92 14.63
CA ASN A 479 33.30 -16.72 14.90
C ASN A 479 32.37 -17.44 13.90
N ILE A 480 32.91 -18.15 12.90
CA ILE A 480 32.09 -18.94 11.97
C ILE A 480 31.61 -20.20 12.69
N GLU A 481 30.30 -20.37 12.78
CA GLU A 481 29.69 -21.56 13.38
C GLU A 481 30.02 -22.82 12.57
N PRO A 482 30.30 -23.97 13.24
CA PRO A 482 30.52 -25.24 12.56
C PRO A 482 29.34 -25.62 11.65
N LEU A 483 29.63 -25.93 10.38
CA LEU A 483 28.61 -26.34 9.41
C LEU A 483 28.50 -27.87 9.33
N ASP A 484 27.28 -28.35 9.09
CA ASP A 484 27.01 -29.75 8.76
C ASP A 484 27.47 -30.05 7.32
N PRO A 485 28.48 -30.91 7.12
CA PRO A 485 29.02 -31.21 5.79
C PRO A 485 28.01 -31.88 4.85
N GLU A 486 26.99 -32.56 5.38
CA GLU A 486 25.98 -33.21 4.52
C GLU A 486 24.93 -32.21 4.00
N LYS A 487 24.76 -31.07 4.68
CA LYS A 487 23.79 -30.02 4.32
C LYS A 487 24.42 -28.80 3.66
N THR A 488 25.75 -28.74 3.59
CA THR A 488 26.49 -27.63 2.99
C THR A 488 26.77 -27.93 1.52
N PRO A 489 26.41 -27.04 0.58
CA PRO A 489 26.74 -27.24 -0.84
C PRO A 489 28.25 -27.47 -1.05
N PRO A 490 28.66 -28.46 -1.87
CA PRO A 490 30.08 -28.79 -2.09
C PRO A 490 30.93 -27.60 -2.56
N GLU A 491 30.34 -26.70 -3.33
CA GLU A 491 30.99 -25.47 -3.80
C GLU A 491 31.35 -24.54 -2.65
N ILE A 492 30.45 -24.38 -1.66
CA ILE A 492 30.68 -23.57 -0.47
C ILE A 492 31.74 -24.23 0.42
N GLN A 493 31.70 -25.56 0.58
CA GLN A 493 32.74 -26.28 1.34
C GLN A 493 34.13 -26.06 0.73
N LYS A 494 34.21 -26.16 -0.60
CA LYS A 494 35.47 -25.93 -1.34
C LYS A 494 35.97 -24.50 -1.16
N GLN A 495 35.08 -23.50 -1.27
CA GLN A 495 35.44 -22.10 -1.07
C GLN A 495 35.89 -21.82 0.37
N LEU A 496 35.15 -22.30 1.37
CA LEU A 496 35.53 -22.18 2.78
C LEU A 496 36.89 -22.83 3.04
N ALA A 497 37.16 -24.01 2.49
CA ALA A 497 38.46 -24.67 2.65
C ALA A 497 39.62 -23.87 1.99
N GLN A 498 39.37 -23.24 0.84
CA GLN A 498 40.35 -22.36 0.18
C GLN A 498 40.62 -21.11 1.02
N ILE A 499 39.57 -20.49 1.56
CA ILE A 499 39.67 -19.29 2.41
C ILE A 499 40.43 -19.60 3.71
N HIS A 500 40.10 -20.70 4.40
CA HIS A 500 40.79 -21.13 5.61
C HIS A 500 42.27 -21.43 5.37
N LYS A 501 42.66 -21.78 4.14
CA LYS A 501 44.07 -21.97 3.76
C LYS A 501 44.77 -20.65 3.42
N ALA A 502 44.03 -19.65 2.94
CA ALA A 502 44.57 -18.36 2.51
C ALA A 502 44.80 -17.36 3.66
N ILE A 503 43.97 -17.41 4.72
CA ILE A 503 43.98 -16.42 5.80
C ILE A 503 45.10 -16.58 6.85
N PRO A 504 45.59 -17.78 7.21
CA PRO A 504 46.75 -17.92 8.11
C PRO A 504 48.07 -17.38 7.52
N GLY A 505 48.05 -16.85 6.30
CA GLY A 505 49.19 -16.29 5.60
C GLY A 505 49.38 -14.79 5.85
N THR A 506 50.21 -14.20 4.99
CA THR A 506 50.50 -12.77 4.96
C THR A 506 49.39 -11.99 4.25
N GLN A 507 49.39 -10.65 4.36
CA GLN A 507 48.51 -9.77 3.57
C GLN A 507 48.55 -10.09 2.07
N VAL A 508 49.73 -10.49 1.57
CA VAL A 508 49.94 -10.91 0.17
C VAL A 508 49.16 -12.18 -0.18
N ASP A 509 49.03 -13.14 0.73
CA ASP A 509 48.30 -14.39 0.48
C ASP A 509 46.79 -14.15 0.34
N ALA A 510 46.24 -13.21 1.14
CA ALA A 510 44.86 -12.77 1.02
C ALA A 510 44.61 -12.04 -0.31
N LEU A 511 45.51 -11.16 -0.73
CA LEU A 511 45.44 -10.47 -2.03
C LEU A 511 45.53 -11.46 -3.20
N LYS A 512 46.42 -12.45 -3.13
CA LYS A 512 46.53 -13.54 -4.12
C LYS A 512 45.26 -14.37 -4.21
N TYR A 513 44.61 -14.68 -3.08
CA TYR A 513 43.31 -15.34 -3.09
C TYR A 513 42.24 -14.47 -3.77
N LEU A 514 42.15 -13.17 -3.45
CA LEU A 514 41.20 -12.26 -4.09
C LEU A 514 41.38 -12.18 -5.61
N MET A 515 42.62 -12.27 -6.13
CA MET A 515 42.90 -12.32 -7.57
C MET A 515 42.31 -13.55 -8.29
N THR A 516 42.07 -14.65 -7.57
CA THR A 516 41.47 -15.87 -8.14
C THR A 516 39.97 -15.74 -8.41
N LEU A 517 39.32 -14.71 -7.85
CA LEU A 517 37.88 -14.50 -8.01
C LEU A 517 37.56 -14.00 -9.44
N PRO A 518 36.40 -14.40 -10.02
CA PRO A 518 36.05 -14.09 -11.40
C PRO A 518 36.17 -12.60 -11.78
N ASN A 519 35.72 -11.70 -10.89
CA ASN A 519 35.64 -10.25 -11.11
C ASN A 519 36.72 -9.44 -10.37
N ALA A 520 37.86 -10.06 -10.05
CA ALA A 520 38.92 -9.39 -9.30
C ALA A 520 39.57 -8.25 -10.11
N PRO A 521 39.89 -7.09 -9.50
CA PRO A 521 40.65 -6.02 -10.15
C PRO A 521 42.15 -6.39 -10.24
N ARG A 522 42.47 -7.35 -11.10
CA ARG A 522 43.78 -8.04 -11.13
C ARG A 522 44.97 -7.10 -11.24
N GLU A 523 44.89 -6.05 -12.05
CA GLU A 523 46.00 -5.10 -12.21
C GLU A 523 46.28 -4.32 -10.93
N LYS A 524 45.25 -3.78 -10.26
CA LYS A 524 45.42 -3.07 -8.97
C LYS A 524 45.91 -3.99 -7.85
N LEU A 525 45.45 -5.25 -7.83
CA LEU A 525 45.90 -6.25 -6.86
C LEU A 525 47.37 -6.60 -7.05
N LYS A 526 47.84 -6.71 -8.31
CA LYS A 526 49.26 -6.92 -8.61
C LYS A 526 50.12 -5.76 -8.11
N GLU A 527 49.71 -4.52 -8.39
CA GLU A 527 50.43 -3.33 -7.91
C GLU A 527 50.57 -3.32 -6.38
N GLN A 528 49.50 -3.65 -5.64
CA GLN A 528 49.54 -3.73 -4.18
C GLN A 528 50.41 -4.90 -3.67
N ILE A 529 50.39 -6.05 -4.35
CA ILE A 529 51.26 -7.19 -4.00
C ILE A 529 52.72 -6.81 -4.24
N GLU A 530 53.05 -6.23 -5.39
CA GLU A 530 54.41 -5.77 -5.71
C GLU A 530 54.89 -4.72 -4.71
N ALA A 531 54.01 -3.81 -4.27
CA ALA A 531 54.34 -2.82 -3.24
C ALA A 531 54.59 -3.41 -1.84
N LEU A 532 54.03 -4.59 -1.53
CA LEU A 532 54.21 -5.29 -0.25
C LEU A 532 55.37 -6.29 -0.29
N GLU A 533 55.72 -6.82 -1.47
CA GLU A 533 56.84 -7.74 -1.68
C GLU A 533 58.19 -7.00 -1.85
N ASN A 534 58.16 -5.73 -2.24
CA ASN A 534 59.31 -4.81 -2.27
C ASN A 534 59.48 -4.09 -0.93
#